data_AF-A0A2V7KEW3-F1
#
_entry.id   AF-A0A2V7KEW3-F1
#
_cell.length_a   1.000
_cell.length_b   1.000
_cell.length_c   1.000
_cell.angle_alpha   90.00
_cell.angle_beta   90.00
_cell.angle_gamma   90.00
#
_symmetry.space_group_name_H-M   'P 1'
#
loop_
_entity.id
_entity.type
_entity.pdbx_description
1 polymer ?
#
loop_
_entity_poly.entity_id
_entity_poly.type
_entity_poly.pdbx_seq_one_letter_code
_entity_poly.pdbx_strand_id
1 'polypeptide(L)'
;MTEYREADFSRLKTVPVAKRPNKVDPSLLAHPPLPVDRSFTAFVDALPAILAAQDLRYVVDQIVAAAGRRAVVAMLGGHVIKVGLGPLLIALMRQRAITAVAMNGSAAIHDFELAAYGGTSEDVAAGLGDGTFGMAEETGREMNAALARGAKTQQGAGEALAEYLRARKDLPGRDVSVLLACAELGVPVTVHAAIGAEIVHQHPTADGAAIGATSHRDFKRLAGILPDLDDGGVVLNLGSAVVMPEVFLKALTIARNLNGGRPKNFTACDCDMQRHYRPRVNVVERPTLAGGRGIQLTGHHEILVPLIAWAVLSQLEKR
;
A
#
# COMPACT_ATOMS: atom_id res chain seq x y z
N MET A 1 5.13 54.89 4.29
CA MET A 1 5.70 53.99 3.27
C MET A 1 6.92 53.33 3.88
N THR A 2 6.87 52.04 4.17
CA THR A 2 8.03 51.29 4.63
C THR A 2 8.99 51.11 3.45
N GLU A 3 10.16 51.73 3.52
CA GLU A 3 11.24 51.48 2.56
C GLU A 3 11.76 50.05 2.77
N TYR A 4 11.36 49.14 1.88
CA TYR A 4 11.94 47.82 1.82
C TYR A 4 13.29 47.91 1.11
N ARG A 5 14.36 47.46 1.77
CA ARG A 5 15.69 47.37 1.15
C ARG A 5 15.71 46.26 0.09
N GLU A 6 16.06 46.63 -1.14
CA GLU A 6 16.34 45.68 -2.22
C GLU A 6 17.79 45.18 -2.15
N ALA A 7 18.02 43.95 -2.60
CA ALA A 7 19.37 43.40 -2.71
C ALA A 7 20.06 43.96 -3.97
N ASP A 8 21.31 44.39 -3.82
CA ASP A 8 22.13 44.84 -4.94
C ASP A 8 22.73 43.64 -5.70
N PHE A 9 22.11 43.28 -6.82
CA PHE A 9 22.52 42.15 -7.65
C PHE A 9 23.84 42.39 -8.40
N SER A 10 24.35 43.62 -8.48
CA SER A 10 25.66 43.91 -9.09
C SER A 10 26.82 43.24 -8.34
N ARG A 11 26.57 42.84 -7.07
CA ARG A 11 27.55 42.20 -6.19
C ARG A 11 27.54 40.67 -6.24
N LEU A 12 26.68 40.05 -7.05
CA LEU A 12 26.62 38.60 -7.19
C LEU A 12 27.86 38.07 -7.89
N LYS A 13 28.38 36.92 -7.41
CA LYS A 13 29.46 36.18 -8.07
C LYS A 13 28.87 35.00 -8.82
N THR A 14 29.11 34.93 -10.12
CA THR A 14 28.70 33.82 -10.96
C THR A 14 29.80 32.77 -11.06
N VAL A 15 29.42 31.53 -11.37
CA VAL A 15 30.35 30.41 -11.58
C VAL A 15 30.15 29.82 -12.98
N PRO A 16 31.22 29.52 -13.73
CA PRO A 16 31.11 28.82 -15.02
C PRO A 16 30.50 27.43 -14.86
N VAL A 17 29.64 27.01 -15.80
CA VAL A 17 29.01 25.68 -15.77
C VAL A 17 30.04 24.54 -15.72
N ALA A 18 31.21 24.72 -16.34
CA ALA A 18 32.31 23.75 -16.33
C ALA A 18 32.88 23.47 -14.93
N LYS A 19 32.66 24.36 -13.96
CA LYS A 19 33.10 24.20 -12.56
C LYS A 19 32.00 23.66 -11.64
N ARG A 20 30.77 23.47 -12.17
CA ARG A 20 29.61 22.99 -11.41
C ARG A 20 29.39 21.49 -11.70
N PRO A 21 29.40 20.60 -10.71
CA PRO A 21 29.00 19.22 -10.92
C PRO A 21 27.50 19.16 -11.28
N ASN A 22 27.18 18.59 -12.44
CA ASN A 22 25.81 18.36 -12.87
C ASN A 22 25.39 16.95 -12.46
N LYS A 23 24.19 16.82 -11.88
CA LYS A 23 23.61 15.53 -11.48
C LYS A 23 22.86 14.82 -12.62
N VAL A 24 22.70 15.50 -13.76
CA VAL A 24 21.95 15.02 -14.92
C VAL A 24 22.78 15.30 -16.14
N ASP A 25 22.95 14.28 -16.97
CA ASP A 25 23.54 14.34 -18.30
C ASP A 25 22.61 13.63 -19.31
N PRO A 26 22.87 13.76 -20.62
CA PRO A 26 22.01 13.21 -21.66
C PRO A 26 21.72 11.71 -21.56
N SER A 27 22.59 10.91 -20.91
CA SER A 27 22.37 9.47 -20.74
C SER A 27 21.17 9.10 -19.86
N LEU A 28 20.69 10.03 -19.02
CA LEU A 28 19.55 9.81 -18.13
C LEU A 28 18.21 10.21 -18.76
N LEU A 29 18.24 10.83 -19.95
CA LEU A 29 17.05 11.37 -20.59
C LEU A 29 16.19 10.26 -21.19
N ALA A 30 14.88 10.50 -21.22
CA ALA A 30 13.96 9.64 -21.93
C ALA A 30 14.20 9.71 -23.45
N HIS A 31 13.79 8.66 -24.16
CA HIS A 31 13.85 8.61 -25.62
C HIS A 31 12.45 8.38 -26.22
N PRO A 32 12.18 8.89 -27.42
CA PRO A 32 10.89 8.62 -28.09
C PRO A 32 10.77 7.12 -28.43
N PRO A 33 9.54 6.58 -28.54
CA PRO A 33 9.32 5.20 -28.95
C PRO A 33 9.99 4.92 -30.30
N LEU A 34 10.72 3.81 -30.39
CA LEU A 34 11.34 3.39 -31.64
C LEU A 34 10.26 2.89 -32.63
N PRO A 35 10.39 3.13 -33.95
CA PRO A 35 9.40 2.69 -34.93
C PRO A 35 9.26 1.16 -35.02
N VAL A 36 10.33 0.43 -34.67
CA VAL A 36 10.45 -1.03 -34.88
C VAL A 36 10.08 -1.86 -33.66
N ASP A 37 10.16 -1.30 -32.45
CA ASP A 37 9.82 -1.98 -31.21
C ASP A 37 8.88 -1.12 -30.37
N ARG A 38 7.64 -1.60 -30.23
CA ARG A 38 6.55 -0.97 -29.48
C ARG A 38 6.11 -1.85 -28.31
N SER A 39 6.96 -2.76 -27.87
CA SER A 39 6.71 -3.63 -26.71
C SER A 39 6.66 -2.83 -25.40
N PHE A 40 6.12 -3.46 -24.36
CA PHE A 40 6.12 -2.87 -23.03
C PHE A 40 7.55 -2.71 -22.46
N THR A 41 8.46 -3.64 -22.78
CA THR A 41 9.88 -3.53 -22.45
C THR A 41 10.49 -2.29 -23.06
N ALA A 42 10.28 -2.05 -24.37
CA ALA A 42 10.75 -0.84 -25.03
C ALA A 42 10.19 0.45 -24.40
N PHE A 43 8.94 0.43 -23.93
CA PHE A 43 8.38 1.55 -23.17
C PHE A 43 9.10 1.78 -21.85
N VAL A 44 9.31 0.73 -21.04
CA VAL A 44 9.99 0.83 -19.75
C VAL A 44 11.44 1.30 -19.94
N ASP A 45 12.14 0.81 -20.95
CA ASP A 45 13.53 1.18 -21.28
C ASP A 45 13.65 2.62 -21.81
N ALA A 46 12.60 3.14 -22.44
CA ALA A 46 12.55 4.52 -22.92
C ALA A 46 12.32 5.57 -21.81
N LEU A 47 11.88 5.15 -20.61
CA LEU A 47 11.75 6.04 -19.45
C LEU A 47 13.12 6.64 -19.04
N PRO A 48 13.14 7.82 -18.40
CA PRO A 48 14.40 8.40 -17.95
C PRO A 48 14.99 7.56 -16.80
N ALA A 49 16.30 7.34 -16.80
CA ALA A 49 16.99 6.55 -15.77
C ALA A 49 17.27 7.36 -14.49
N ILE A 50 16.24 8.02 -13.94
CA ILE A 50 16.38 8.91 -12.79
C ILE A 50 15.10 8.94 -11.93
N LEU A 51 15.26 9.18 -10.63
CA LEU A 51 14.16 9.32 -9.66
C LEU A 51 13.16 8.14 -9.77
N ALA A 52 11.86 8.43 -9.76
CA ALA A 52 10.81 7.43 -9.71
C ALA A 52 10.82 6.42 -10.87
N ALA A 53 11.32 6.80 -12.04
CA ALA A 53 11.44 5.87 -13.17
C ALA A 53 12.58 4.85 -12.93
N GLN A 54 13.68 5.29 -12.32
CA GLN A 54 14.73 4.38 -11.86
C GLN A 54 14.25 3.51 -10.70
N ASP A 55 13.49 4.07 -9.75
CA ASP A 55 12.93 3.31 -8.63
C ASP A 55 11.94 2.24 -9.11
N LEU A 56 11.12 2.54 -10.13
CA LEU A 56 10.21 1.58 -10.75
C LEU A 56 10.99 0.40 -11.34
N ARG A 57 12.02 0.68 -12.16
CA ARG A 57 12.87 -0.36 -12.74
C ARG A 57 13.52 -1.23 -11.67
N TYR A 58 14.07 -0.59 -10.63
CA TYR A 58 14.66 -1.30 -9.50
C TYR A 58 13.64 -2.23 -8.82
N VAL A 59 12.43 -1.76 -8.51
CA VAL A 59 11.40 -2.61 -7.88
C VAL A 59 11.02 -3.79 -8.77
N VAL A 60 10.86 -3.56 -10.08
CA VAL A 60 10.60 -4.63 -11.06
C VAL A 60 11.71 -5.68 -11.03
N ASP A 61 12.98 -5.25 -11.08
CA ASP A 61 14.14 -6.16 -11.03
C ASP A 61 14.18 -6.97 -9.73
N GLN A 62 13.85 -6.36 -8.59
CA GLN A 62 13.81 -7.05 -7.29
C GLN A 62 12.68 -8.08 -7.22
N ILE A 63 11.49 -7.77 -7.76
CA ILE A 63 10.39 -8.74 -7.84
C ILE A 63 10.77 -9.93 -8.73
N VAL A 64 11.36 -9.67 -9.90
CA VAL A 64 11.82 -10.72 -10.83
C VAL A 64 12.94 -11.57 -10.21
N ALA A 65 13.87 -10.95 -9.47
CA ALA A 65 14.93 -11.66 -8.77
C ALA A 65 14.38 -12.56 -7.65
N ALA A 66 13.40 -12.07 -6.89
CA ALA A 66 12.76 -12.81 -5.80
C ALA A 66 11.82 -13.92 -6.27
N ALA A 67 11.22 -13.78 -7.47
CA ALA A 67 10.20 -14.70 -7.96
C ALA A 67 10.65 -16.17 -7.91
N GLY A 68 9.84 -17.00 -7.24
CA GLY A 68 10.11 -18.43 -7.04
C GLY A 68 11.31 -18.78 -6.16
N ARG A 69 12.02 -17.80 -5.58
CA ARG A 69 13.25 -17.98 -4.79
C ARG A 69 13.14 -17.43 -3.37
N ARG A 70 12.48 -16.29 -3.19
CA ARG A 70 12.25 -15.58 -1.92
C ARG A 70 10.79 -15.19 -1.80
N ALA A 71 10.37 -14.76 -0.61
CA ALA A 71 9.02 -14.25 -0.45
C ALA A 71 8.83 -12.93 -1.23
N VAL A 72 7.72 -12.85 -1.97
CA VAL A 72 7.14 -11.60 -2.46
C VAL A 72 5.77 -11.43 -1.83
N VAL A 73 5.70 -10.59 -0.80
CA VAL A 73 4.51 -10.38 0.04
C VAL A 73 3.74 -9.17 -0.47
N ALA A 74 2.52 -9.37 -0.95
CA ALA A 74 1.62 -8.29 -1.36
C ALA A 74 0.62 -7.96 -0.24
N MET A 75 0.74 -6.75 0.32
CA MET A 75 -0.18 -6.22 1.31
C MET A 75 -1.23 -5.35 0.64
N LEU A 76 -2.51 -5.67 0.81
CA LEU A 76 -3.60 -5.11 0.02
C LEU A 76 -4.58 -4.31 0.87
N GLY A 77 -4.95 -3.13 0.40
CA GLY A 77 -6.15 -2.42 0.84
C GLY A 77 -7.29 -2.46 -0.17
N GLY A 78 -8.50 -2.13 0.29
CA GLY A 78 -9.74 -2.31 -0.45
C GLY A 78 -9.77 -1.70 -1.86
N HIS A 79 -9.15 -0.54 -2.04
CA HIS A 79 -9.16 0.16 -3.32
C HIS A 79 -8.53 -0.66 -4.45
N VAL A 80 -7.50 -1.47 -4.16
CA VAL A 80 -6.82 -2.31 -5.16
C VAL A 80 -7.78 -3.32 -5.78
N ILE A 81 -8.61 -3.96 -4.96
CA ILE A 81 -9.61 -4.93 -5.42
C ILE A 81 -10.77 -4.19 -6.10
N LYS A 82 -11.27 -3.12 -5.47
CA LYS A 82 -12.39 -2.31 -5.97
C LYS A 82 -12.17 -1.82 -7.41
N VAL A 83 -10.95 -1.43 -7.77
CA VAL A 83 -10.64 -0.91 -9.13
C VAL A 83 -10.25 -2.00 -10.13
N GLY A 84 -10.49 -3.27 -9.80
CA GLY A 84 -10.40 -4.39 -10.74
C GLY A 84 -8.99 -4.96 -10.94
N LEU A 85 -8.07 -4.76 -9.99
CA LEU A 85 -6.69 -5.26 -10.15
C LEU A 85 -6.48 -6.72 -9.73
N GLY A 86 -7.53 -7.39 -9.23
CA GLY A 86 -7.51 -8.82 -8.85
C GLY A 86 -6.86 -9.73 -9.91
N PRO A 87 -7.29 -9.70 -11.18
CA PRO A 87 -6.70 -10.53 -12.24
C PRO A 87 -5.19 -10.35 -12.44
N LEU A 88 -4.66 -9.13 -12.23
CA LEU A 88 -3.22 -8.87 -12.33
C LEU A 88 -2.45 -9.47 -11.16
N LEU A 89 -3.00 -9.38 -9.94
CA LEU A 89 -2.44 -10.04 -8.76
C LEU A 89 -2.40 -11.56 -8.97
N ILE A 90 -3.47 -12.13 -9.54
CA ILE A 90 -3.55 -13.56 -9.87
C ILE A 90 -2.50 -13.96 -10.91
N ALA A 91 -2.31 -13.14 -11.95
CA ALA A 91 -1.27 -13.39 -12.95
C ALA A 91 0.14 -13.40 -12.32
N LEU A 92 0.42 -12.48 -11.39
CA LEU A 92 1.69 -12.47 -10.65
C LEU A 92 1.85 -13.66 -9.72
N MET A 93 0.78 -14.10 -9.05
CA MET A 93 0.80 -15.33 -8.23
C MET A 93 1.11 -16.58 -9.07
N ARG A 94 0.51 -16.71 -10.26
CA ARG A 94 0.78 -17.83 -11.19
C ARG A 94 2.24 -17.91 -11.61
N GLN A 95 2.91 -16.76 -11.71
CA GLN A 95 4.34 -16.66 -12.03
C GLN A 95 5.25 -16.69 -10.79
N ARG A 96 4.70 -16.92 -9.59
CA ARG A 96 5.42 -16.85 -8.29
C ARG A 96 6.11 -15.50 -8.06
N ALA A 97 5.63 -14.44 -8.71
CA ALA A 97 6.03 -13.05 -8.50
C ALA A 97 5.22 -12.39 -7.37
N ILE A 98 4.19 -13.08 -6.86
CA ILE A 98 3.60 -12.87 -5.54
C ILE A 98 3.52 -14.25 -4.90
N THR A 99 4.05 -14.40 -3.69
CA THR A 99 4.12 -15.70 -2.98
C THR A 99 3.39 -15.69 -1.65
N ALA A 100 2.91 -14.53 -1.20
CA ALA A 100 2.00 -14.40 -0.07
C ALA A 100 1.15 -13.14 -0.22
N VAL A 101 -0.09 -13.17 0.27
CA VAL A 101 -1.03 -12.05 0.26
C VAL A 101 -1.47 -11.74 1.68
N ALA A 102 -1.50 -10.46 2.04
CA ALA A 102 -2.04 -10.00 3.32
C ALA A 102 -3.02 -8.86 3.08
N MET A 103 -4.26 -9.01 3.50
CA MET A 103 -5.36 -8.10 3.20
C MET A 103 -5.81 -7.37 4.46
N ASN A 104 -6.21 -6.11 4.35
CA ASN A 104 -7.14 -5.55 5.33
C ASN A 104 -8.57 -6.06 5.04
N GLY A 105 -9.49 -5.93 5.99
CA GLY A 105 -10.82 -6.48 5.78
C GLY A 105 -11.63 -5.82 4.66
N SER A 106 -11.38 -4.55 4.32
CA SER A 106 -12.01 -3.92 3.14
C SER A 106 -11.60 -4.60 1.83
N ALA A 107 -10.33 -4.99 1.68
CA ALA A 107 -9.90 -5.79 0.53
C ALA A 107 -10.58 -7.16 0.51
N ALA A 108 -10.70 -7.81 1.68
CA ALA A 108 -11.36 -9.10 1.78
C ALA A 108 -12.85 -9.03 1.44
N ILE A 109 -13.57 -7.99 1.87
CA ILE A 109 -14.97 -7.75 1.54
C ILE A 109 -15.14 -7.57 0.04
N HIS A 110 -14.38 -6.65 -0.57
CA HIS A 110 -14.49 -6.41 -2.01
C HIS A 110 -14.19 -7.67 -2.84
N ASP A 111 -13.20 -8.46 -2.43
CA ASP A 111 -12.85 -9.70 -3.11
C ASP A 111 -13.95 -10.76 -2.94
N PHE A 112 -14.48 -10.89 -1.73
CA PHE A 112 -15.56 -11.82 -1.40
C PHE A 112 -16.82 -11.49 -2.20
N GLU A 113 -17.24 -10.23 -2.24
CA GLU A 113 -18.44 -9.80 -2.97
C GLU A 113 -18.29 -9.99 -4.48
N LEU A 114 -17.12 -9.67 -5.06
CA LEU A 114 -16.84 -9.98 -6.46
C LEU A 114 -16.97 -11.48 -6.72
N ALA A 115 -16.34 -12.32 -5.90
CA ALA A 115 -16.38 -13.77 -6.04
C ALA A 115 -17.82 -14.33 -5.97
N ALA A 116 -18.53 -13.93 -4.91
CA ALA A 116 -19.83 -14.43 -4.51
C ALA A 116 -20.98 -13.89 -5.35
N TYR A 117 -20.96 -12.61 -5.70
CA TYR A 117 -22.11 -11.89 -6.24
C TYR A 117 -21.83 -11.23 -7.59
N GLY A 118 -20.57 -11.19 -8.02
CA GLY A 118 -20.17 -10.67 -9.34
C GLY A 118 -20.03 -9.14 -9.37
N GLY A 119 -20.18 -8.48 -8.22
CA GLY A 119 -20.08 -7.04 -8.08
C GLY A 119 -19.77 -6.66 -6.64
N THR A 120 -19.23 -5.45 -6.45
CA THR A 120 -18.90 -4.87 -5.14
C THR A 120 -18.94 -3.35 -5.22
N SER A 121 -18.77 -2.66 -4.08
CA SER A 121 -18.77 -1.20 -3.95
C SER A 121 -20.15 -0.58 -4.11
N GLU A 122 -20.91 -0.57 -3.02
CA GLU A 122 -22.16 0.18 -2.87
C GLU A 122 -21.99 1.71 -2.96
N ASP A 123 -23.11 2.42 -3.13
CA ASP A 123 -23.17 3.89 -3.06
C ASP A 123 -23.20 4.35 -1.59
N VAL A 124 -22.05 4.77 -1.11
CA VAL A 124 -21.86 5.24 0.27
C VAL A 124 -22.73 6.46 0.59
N ALA A 125 -22.87 7.41 -0.33
CA ALA A 125 -23.57 8.66 -0.04
C ALA A 125 -25.06 8.42 0.14
N ALA A 126 -25.64 7.60 -0.74
CA ALA A 126 -27.04 7.18 -0.62
C ALA A 126 -27.28 6.38 0.68
N GLY A 127 -26.46 5.36 0.94
CA GLY A 127 -26.65 4.47 2.08
C GLY A 127 -26.39 5.12 3.45
N LEU A 128 -25.56 6.17 3.52
CA LEU A 128 -25.41 6.95 4.75
C LEU A 128 -26.64 7.80 5.06
N GLY A 129 -27.40 8.20 4.03
CA GLY A 129 -28.59 9.02 4.18
C GLY A 129 -29.75 8.27 4.84
N ASP A 130 -29.89 6.98 4.56
CA ASP A 130 -30.99 6.13 5.06
C ASP A 130 -30.54 5.03 6.05
N GLY A 131 -29.23 4.90 6.29
CA GLY A 131 -28.65 3.92 7.21
C GLY A 131 -28.43 2.53 6.61
N THR A 132 -28.60 2.36 5.29
CA THR A 132 -28.37 1.08 4.60
C THR A 132 -26.91 0.82 4.24
N PHE A 133 -26.03 1.82 4.34
CA PHE A 133 -24.60 1.67 4.02
C PHE A 133 -23.97 0.54 4.85
N GLY A 134 -23.43 -0.48 4.16
CA GLY A 134 -22.80 -1.65 4.75
C GLY A 134 -23.77 -2.71 5.28
N MET A 135 -25.09 -2.54 5.10
CA MET A 135 -26.12 -3.43 5.65
C MET A 135 -26.50 -4.60 4.72
N ALA A 136 -25.63 -4.96 3.78
CA ALA A 136 -25.86 -6.09 2.88
C ALA A 136 -25.96 -7.41 3.68
N GLU A 137 -27.17 -7.98 3.72
CA GLU A 137 -27.51 -9.16 4.52
C GLU A 137 -26.68 -10.38 4.11
N GLU A 138 -26.56 -10.68 2.82
CA GLU A 138 -25.81 -11.84 2.35
C GLU A 138 -24.30 -11.69 2.61
N THR A 139 -23.70 -10.52 2.34
CA THR A 139 -22.28 -10.27 2.63
C THR A 139 -21.98 -10.46 4.12
N GLY A 140 -22.76 -9.81 4.99
CA GLY A 140 -22.58 -9.89 6.44
C GLY A 140 -22.78 -11.29 7.00
N ARG A 141 -23.91 -11.95 6.67
CA ARG A 141 -24.22 -13.30 7.14
C ARG A 141 -23.17 -14.32 6.72
N GLU A 142 -22.75 -14.31 5.46
CA GLU A 142 -21.87 -15.33 4.91
C GLU A 142 -20.42 -15.18 5.37
N MET A 143 -19.87 -13.96 5.35
CA MET A 143 -18.51 -13.72 5.86
C MET A 143 -18.42 -14.00 7.36
N ASN A 144 -19.41 -13.59 8.16
CA ASN A 144 -19.43 -13.91 9.59
C ASN A 144 -19.55 -15.41 9.84
N ALA A 145 -20.35 -16.15 9.05
CA ALA A 145 -20.42 -17.61 9.14
C ALA A 145 -19.06 -18.27 8.81
N ALA A 146 -18.35 -17.77 7.80
CA ALA A 146 -17.00 -18.20 7.46
C ALA A 146 -16.03 -17.99 8.63
N LEU A 147 -15.99 -16.79 9.21
CA LEU A 147 -15.12 -16.47 10.35
C LEU A 147 -15.47 -17.31 11.60
N ALA A 148 -16.75 -17.49 11.90
CA ALA A 148 -17.20 -18.33 13.01
C ALA A 148 -16.79 -19.80 12.83
N ARG A 149 -16.86 -20.34 11.60
CA ARG A 149 -16.33 -21.67 11.27
C ARG A 149 -14.82 -21.70 11.42
N GLY A 150 -14.12 -20.71 10.87
CA GLY A 150 -12.66 -20.59 10.94
C GLY A 150 -12.13 -20.57 12.37
N ALA A 151 -12.79 -19.84 13.28
CA ALA A 151 -12.44 -19.84 14.69
C ALA A 151 -12.54 -21.24 15.32
N LYS A 152 -13.60 -22.00 15.00
CA LYS A 152 -13.82 -23.38 15.48
C LYS A 152 -12.80 -24.35 14.89
N THR A 153 -12.41 -24.17 13.63
CA THR A 153 -11.46 -25.04 12.92
C THR A 153 -10.01 -24.57 13.01
N GLN A 154 -9.72 -23.56 13.83
CA GLN A 154 -8.38 -22.98 14.05
C GLN A 154 -7.74 -22.37 12.79
N GLN A 155 -8.56 -21.98 11.82
CA GLN A 155 -8.15 -21.24 10.62
C GLN A 155 -8.03 -19.75 10.93
N GLY A 156 -7.23 -19.07 10.12
CA GLY A 156 -7.24 -17.63 10.02
C GLY A 156 -8.34 -17.14 9.08
N ALA A 157 -8.59 -15.84 9.09
CA ALA A 157 -9.69 -15.23 8.36
C ALA A 157 -9.55 -15.42 6.83
N GLY A 158 -8.33 -15.27 6.29
CA GLY A 158 -8.08 -15.47 4.85
C GLY A 158 -8.43 -16.88 4.37
N GLU A 159 -7.96 -17.91 5.09
CA GLU A 159 -8.31 -19.30 4.79
C GLU A 159 -9.80 -19.57 4.96
N ALA A 160 -10.40 -19.09 6.05
CA ALA A 160 -11.80 -19.34 6.36
C ALA A 160 -12.72 -18.76 5.27
N LEU A 161 -12.43 -17.55 4.79
CA LEU A 161 -13.17 -16.91 3.71
C LEU A 161 -12.96 -17.63 2.37
N ALA A 162 -11.72 -18.01 2.05
CA ALA A 162 -11.43 -18.73 0.81
C ALA A 162 -12.10 -20.11 0.77
N GLU A 163 -12.10 -20.85 1.90
CA GLU A 163 -12.80 -22.12 2.02
C GLU A 163 -14.32 -21.97 1.89
N TYR A 164 -14.88 -20.92 2.50
CA TYR A 164 -16.30 -20.63 2.37
C TYR A 164 -16.67 -20.40 0.90
N LEU A 165 -15.93 -19.53 0.20
CA LEU A 165 -16.12 -19.28 -1.22
C LEU A 165 -15.98 -20.55 -2.05
N ARG A 166 -14.95 -21.38 -1.80
CA ARG A 166 -14.77 -22.66 -2.53
C ARG A 166 -15.94 -23.63 -2.38
N ALA A 167 -16.66 -23.58 -1.26
CA ALA A 167 -17.81 -24.43 -0.99
C ALA A 167 -19.12 -23.89 -1.60
N ARG A 168 -19.15 -22.65 -2.08
CA ARG A 168 -20.33 -22.08 -2.74
C ARG A 168 -20.59 -22.76 -4.09
N LYS A 169 -21.88 -22.92 -4.40
CA LYS A 169 -22.34 -23.41 -5.72
C LYS A 169 -22.18 -22.34 -6.79
N ASP A 170 -22.63 -21.13 -6.49
CA ASP A 170 -22.60 -19.99 -7.40
C ASP A 170 -21.47 -19.03 -7.04
N LEU A 171 -20.59 -18.80 -8.02
CA LEU A 171 -19.39 -17.96 -7.94
C LEU A 171 -19.22 -17.16 -9.25
N PRO A 172 -20.12 -16.19 -9.53
CA PRO A 172 -20.09 -15.40 -10.77
C PRO A 172 -18.77 -14.68 -11.03
N GLY A 173 -18.02 -14.29 -9.98
CA GLY A 173 -16.69 -13.68 -10.10
C GLY A 173 -15.54 -14.58 -9.69
N ARG A 174 -15.66 -15.90 -9.86
CA ARG A 174 -14.61 -16.87 -9.48
C ARG A 174 -13.22 -16.46 -9.96
N ASP A 175 -13.10 -16.12 -11.25
CA ASP A 175 -11.81 -15.91 -11.92
C ASP A 175 -11.10 -14.61 -11.52
N VAL A 176 -11.80 -13.69 -10.82
CA VAL A 176 -11.24 -12.41 -10.38
C VAL A 176 -10.90 -12.38 -8.88
N SER A 177 -11.28 -13.41 -8.12
CA SER A 177 -11.07 -13.49 -6.67
C SER A 177 -9.64 -13.89 -6.31
N VAL A 178 -8.97 -13.00 -5.59
CA VAL A 178 -7.65 -13.22 -5.00
C VAL A 178 -7.72 -14.28 -3.89
N LEU A 179 -8.77 -14.29 -3.07
CA LEU A 179 -8.95 -15.30 -2.01
C LEU A 179 -9.03 -16.72 -2.60
N LEU A 180 -9.85 -16.90 -3.63
CA LEU A 180 -9.98 -18.20 -4.33
C LEU A 180 -8.66 -18.59 -5.00
N ALA A 181 -8.03 -17.66 -5.73
CA ALA A 181 -6.76 -17.92 -6.39
C ALA A 181 -5.65 -18.30 -5.39
N CYS A 182 -5.60 -17.68 -4.22
CA CYS A 182 -4.66 -18.04 -3.16
C CYS A 182 -4.86 -19.50 -2.72
N ALA A 183 -6.10 -19.90 -2.45
CA ALA A 183 -6.42 -21.27 -2.06
C ALA A 183 -6.19 -22.31 -3.17
N GLU A 184 -6.33 -21.94 -4.44
CA GLU A 184 -6.07 -22.82 -5.59
C GLU A 184 -4.58 -22.99 -5.89
N LEU A 185 -3.81 -21.91 -5.76
CA LEU A 185 -2.37 -21.88 -6.06
C LEU A 185 -1.50 -22.27 -4.87
N GLY A 186 -2.09 -22.45 -3.68
CA GLY A 186 -1.36 -22.71 -2.44
C GLY A 186 -0.56 -21.50 -1.96
N VAL A 187 -0.98 -20.28 -2.32
CA VAL A 187 -0.39 -19.02 -1.84
C VAL A 187 -1.01 -18.68 -0.48
N PRO A 188 -0.22 -18.49 0.59
CA PRO A 188 -0.75 -18.07 1.88
C PRO A 188 -1.49 -16.73 1.79
N VAL A 189 -2.67 -16.66 2.39
CA VAL A 189 -3.47 -15.44 2.49
C VAL A 189 -3.87 -15.16 3.93
N THR A 190 -3.67 -13.92 4.38
CA THR A 190 -4.09 -13.43 5.70
C THR A 190 -5.05 -12.25 5.57
N VAL A 191 -6.00 -12.11 6.50
CA VAL A 191 -6.93 -10.98 6.57
C VAL A 191 -6.87 -10.37 7.97
N HIS A 192 -6.62 -9.07 8.05
CA HIS A 192 -6.43 -8.34 9.30
C HIS A 192 -7.58 -7.38 9.54
N ALA A 193 -8.43 -7.74 10.51
CA ALA A 193 -9.62 -7.00 10.85
C ALA A 193 -9.30 -5.66 11.54
N ALA A 194 -9.94 -4.59 11.07
CA ALA A 194 -10.06 -3.31 11.75
C ALA A 194 -11.47 -3.22 12.36
N ILE A 195 -11.61 -3.66 13.61
CA ILE A 195 -12.91 -3.78 14.29
C ILE A 195 -13.63 -2.43 14.29
N GLY A 196 -14.89 -2.43 13.85
CA GLY A 196 -15.73 -1.24 13.67
C GLY A 196 -15.54 -0.49 12.34
N ALA A 197 -14.52 -0.81 11.53
CA ALA A 197 -14.31 -0.15 10.22
C ALA A 197 -14.88 -0.94 9.03
N GLU A 198 -15.04 -2.26 9.18
CA GLU A 198 -15.58 -3.14 8.14
C GLU A 198 -17.08 -3.32 8.26
N ILE A 199 -17.78 -3.29 7.12
CA ILE A 199 -19.24 -3.34 7.07
C ILE A 199 -19.81 -4.64 7.67
N VAL A 200 -19.07 -5.74 7.65
CA VAL A 200 -19.55 -7.02 8.21
C VAL A 200 -19.72 -6.99 9.73
N HIS A 201 -19.13 -6.02 10.42
CA HIS A 201 -19.21 -5.87 11.87
C HIS A 201 -20.55 -5.34 12.36
N GLN A 202 -21.31 -4.63 11.52
CA GLN A 202 -22.61 -4.09 11.89
C GLN A 202 -23.74 -5.14 11.78
N HIS A 203 -23.46 -6.28 11.15
CA HIS A 203 -24.43 -7.35 10.96
C HIS A 203 -24.76 -8.07 12.29
N PRO A 204 -26.03 -8.45 12.56
CA PRO A 204 -26.43 -9.09 13.83
C PRO A 204 -25.70 -10.41 14.16
N THR A 205 -25.13 -11.06 13.15
CA THR A 205 -24.37 -12.32 13.31
C THR A 205 -22.88 -12.11 13.54
N ALA A 206 -22.40 -10.86 13.64
CA ALA A 206 -21.00 -10.58 13.92
C ALA A 206 -20.62 -11.10 15.31
N ASP A 207 -19.57 -11.91 15.39
CA ASP A 207 -19.00 -12.40 16.64
C ASP A 207 -17.58 -11.86 16.80
N GLY A 208 -17.42 -10.89 17.70
CA GLY A 208 -16.13 -10.25 17.97
C GLY A 208 -15.05 -11.25 18.43
N ALA A 209 -15.43 -12.35 19.10
CA ALA A 209 -14.49 -13.39 19.48
C ALA A 209 -13.99 -14.17 18.26
N ALA A 210 -14.88 -14.52 17.33
CA ALA A 210 -14.51 -15.19 16.09
C ALA A 210 -13.65 -14.30 15.17
N ILE A 211 -14.04 -13.03 15.00
CA ILE A 211 -13.28 -12.04 14.22
C ILE A 211 -11.89 -11.86 14.82
N GLY A 212 -11.80 -11.63 16.14
CA GLY A 212 -10.54 -11.46 16.84
C GLY A 212 -9.64 -12.71 16.76
N ALA A 213 -10.22 -13.89 16.96
CA ALA A 213 -9.47 -15.15 16.93
C ALA A 213 -8.86 -15.44 15.54
N THR A 214 -9.66 -15.29 14.49
CA THR A 214 -9.23 -15.54 13.11
C THR A 214 -8.24 -14.49 12.61
N SER A 215 -8.47 -13.19 12.88
CA SER A 215 -7.55 -12.10 12.57
C SER A 215 -6.21 -12.24 13.31
N HIS A 216 -6.24 -12.61 14.60
CA HIS A 216 -5.03 -12.83 15.39
C HIS A 216 -4.24 -14.07 14.94
N ARG A 217 -4.92 -15.12 14.47
CA ARG A 217 -4.26 -16.27 13.84
C ARG A 217 -3.52 -15.84 12.58
N ASP A 218 -4.16 -15.04 11.75
CA ASP A 218 -3.57 -14.47 10.54
C ASP A 218 -2.40 -13.55 10.83
N PHE A 219 -2.45 -12.77 11.92
CA PHE A 219 -1.29 -12.01 12.39
C PHE A 219 -0.08 -12.90 12.71
N LYS A 220 -0.28 -14.03 13.40
CA LYS A 220 0.80 -15.00 13.66
C LYS A 220 1.34 -15.61 12.38
N ARG A 221 0.47 -15.92 11.41
CA ARG A 221 0.87 -16.48 10.12
C ARG A 221 1.67 -15.50 9.30
N LEU A 222 1.24 -14.24 9.24
CA LEU A 222 2.02 -13.19 8.60
C LEU A 222 3.43 -13.13 9.21
N ALA A 223 3.55 -13.08 10.53
CA ALA A 223 4.85 -13.11 11.20
C ALA A 223 5.69 -14.37 10.87
N GLY A 224 5.05 -15.50 10.60
CA GLY A 224 5.68 -16.75 10.16
C GLY A 224 6.10 -16.77 8.68
N ILE A 225 5.48 -15.95 7.82
CA ILE A 225 5.82 -15.80 6.40
C ILE A 225 7.04 -14.89 6.21
N LEU A 226 7.15 -13.83 7.03
CA LEU A 226 8.18 -12.80 6.85
C LEU A 226 9.65 -13.27 6.91
N PRO A 227 10.05 -14.35 7.62
CA PRO A 227 11.43 -14.85 7.55
C PRO A 227 11.92 -15.14 6.13
N ASP A 228 11.03 -15.54 5.22
CA ASP A 228 11.35 -15.85 3.82
C ASP A 228 11.68 -14.61 2.97
N LEU A 229 11.54 -13.41 3.54
CA LEU A 229 12.02 -12.16 2.94
C LEU A 229 13.55 -12.02 3.01
N ASP A 230 14.23 -12.73 3.91
CA ASP A 230 15.64 -12.49 4.20
C ASP A 230 16.51 -12.64 2.94
N ASP A 231 17.34 -11.64 2.70
CA ASP A 231 18.34 -11.66 1.64
C ASP A 231 17.74 -11.82 0.23
N GLY A 232 16.98 -10.80 -0.18
CA GLY A 232 16.45 -10.65 -1.54
C GLY A 232 14.94 -10.77 -1.70
N GLY A 233 14.16 -10.86 -0.61
CA GLY A 233 12.69 -10.83 -0.69
C GLY A 233 12.14 -9.43 -0.98
N VAL A 234 10.82 -9.37 -1.23
CA VAL A 234 10.10 -8.13 -1.51
C VAL A 234 8.81 -8.04 -0.70
N VAL A 235 8.52 -6.87 -0.13
CA VAL A 235 7.20 -6.53 0.42
C VAL A 235 6.63 -5.33 -0.33
N LEU A 236 5.37 -5.45 -0.76
CA LEU A 236 4.63 -4.43 -1.49
C LEU A 236 3.45 -3.97 -0.65
N ASN A 237 3.40 -2.68 -0.30
CA ASN A 237 2.20 -2.06 0.26
C ASN A 237 1.35 -1.47 -0.87
N LEU A 238 0.20 -2.09 -1.15
CA LEU A 238 -0.70 -1.73 -2.23
C LEU A 238 -2.02 -1.22 -1.64
N GLY A 239 -2.15 0.11 -1.54
CA GLY A 239 -3.42 0.78 -1.23
C GLY A 239 -3.93 0.63 0.21
N SER A 240 -3.05 0.42 1.19
CA SER A 240 -3.38 0.45 2.61
C SER A 240 -2.51 1.46 3.36
N ALA A 241 -3.13 2.53 3.84
CA ALA A 241 -2.39 3.66 4.41
C ALA A 241 -1.97 3.44 5.86
N VAL A 242 -2.73 2.63 6.60
CA VAL A 242 -2.56 2.47 8.06
C VAL A 242 -2.56 1.01 8.47
N VAL A 243 -3.64 0.27 8.21
CA VAL A 243 -3.83 -1.09 8.76
C VAL A 243 -2.68 -2.03 8.38
N MET A 244 -2.39 -2.18 7.08
CA MET A 244 -1.34 -3.10 6.66
C MET A 244 0.07 -2.66 7.07
N PRO A 245 0.46 -1.37 6.91
CA PRO A 245 1.75 -0.90 7.44
C PRO A 245 1.95 -1.17 8.94
N GLU A 246 0.92 -0.90 9.75
CA GLU A 246 0.97 -1.12 11.21
C GLU A 246 1.09 -2.62 11.54
N VAL A 247 0.25 -3.45 10.92
CA VAL A 247 0.29 -4.91 11.09
C VAL A 247 1.65 -5.48 10.68
N PHE A 248 2.16 -5.09 9.50
CA PHE A 248 3.45 -5.53 8.97
C PHE A 248 4.60 -5.20 9.90
N LEU A 249 4.66 -3.98 10.43
CA LEU A 249 5.75 -3.57 11.31
C LEU A 249 5.81 -4.44 12.58
N LYS A 250 4.65 -4.79 13.15
CA LYS A 250 4.58 -5.66 14.33
C LYS A 250 4.90 -7.11 13.98
N ALA A 251 4.40 -7.62 12.85
CA ALA A 251 4.73 -8.95 12.36
C ALA A 251 6.23 -9.10 12.07
N LEU A 252 6.86 -8.10 11.44
CA LEU A 252 8.29 -8.05 11.15
C LEU A 252 9.12 -8.02 12.43
N THR A 253 8.64 -7.30 13.45
CA THR A 253 9.29 -7.26 14.77
C THR A 253 9.30 -8.66 15.41
N ILE A 254 8.18 -9.38 15.36
CA ILE A 254 8.08 -10.76 15.84
C ILE A 254 9.02 -11.67 15.03
N ALA A 255 8.97 -11.60 13.70
CA ALA A 255 9.84 -12.38 12.83
C ALA A 255 11.33 -12.16 13.18
N ARG A 256 11.76 -10.91 13.36
CA ARG A 256 13.12 -10.56 13.77
C ARG A 256 13.47 -11.06 15.16
N ASN A 257 12.56 -10.91 16.12
CA ASN A 257 12.80 -11.38 17.48
C ASN A 257 13.02 -12.90 17.51
N LEU A 258 12.21 -13.67 16.77
CA LEU A 258 12.31 -15.12 16.71
C LEU A 258 13.50 -15.63 15.88
N ASN A 259 14.04 -14.83 14.95
CA ASN A 259 15.05 -15.26 13.98
C ASN A 259 16.41 -14.54 14.11
N GLY A 260 16.73 -14.02 15.29
CA GLY A 260 18.04 -13.40 15.56
C GLY A 260 18.28 -12.12 14.74
N GLY A 261 17.23 -11.31 14.56
CA GLY A 261 17.26 -10.04 13.84
C GLY A 261 17.01 -10.14 12.33
N ARG A 262 16.64 -11.31 11.80
CA ARG A 262 16.24 -11.54 10.38
C ARG A 262 14.71 -11.55 10.22
N PRO A 263 14.14 -11.07 9.09
CA PRO A 263 14.79 -10.79 7.81
C PRO A 263 15.48 -9.41 7.74
N LYS A 264 16.53 -9.36 6.92
CA LYS A 264 17.35 -8.21 6.50
C LYS A 264 17.50 -8.21 4.98
N ASN A 265 18.04 -7.14 4.42
CA ASN A 265 18.40 -7.05 2.99
C ASN A 265 17.26 -7.42 2.02
N PHE A 266 16.05 -6.92 2.29
CA PHE A 266 14.88 -7.11 1.43
C PHE A 266 14.38 -5.76 0.92
N THR A 267 13.64 -5.77 -0.19
CA THR A 267 13.08 -4.55 -0.79
C THR A 267 11.68 -4.30 -0.24
N ALA A 268 11.43 -3.09 0.26
CA ALA A 268 10.09 -2.65 0.65
C ALA A 268 9.62 -1.54 -0.29
N CYS A 269 8.49 -1.74 -0.95
CA CYS A 269 7.89 -0.76 -1.84
C CYS A 269 6.51 -0.35 -1.31
N ASP A 270 6.29 0.94 -1.18
CA ASP A 270 4.99 1.51 -0.86
C ASP A 270 4.40 2.18 -2.10
N CYS A 271 3.28 1.64 -2.57
CA CYS A 271 2.53 2.11 -3.73
C CYS A 271 1.23 2.81 -3.34
N ASP A 272 1.09 3.26 -2.08
CA ASP A 272 -0.10 4.01 -1.65
C ASP A 272 -0.14 5.42 -2.27
N MET A 273 -1.36 5.88 -2.55
CA MET A 273 -1.69 7.18 -3.09
C MET A 273 -1.65 8.29 -2.02
N GLN A 274 -1.64 7.93 -0.73
CA GLN A 274 -1.73 8.84 0.43
C GLN A 274 -0.46 9.66 0.71
N ARG A 275 0.56 9.62 -0.15
CA ARG A 275 1.56 10.68 -0.18
C ARG A 275 0.86 11.93 -0.73
N HIS A 276 0.46 12.90 0.12
CA HIS A 276 -0.20 14.15 -0.30
C HIS A 276 0.64 14.89 -1.35
N TYR A 277 0.46 14.47 -2.60
CA TYR A 277 1.36 14.75 -3.70
C TYR A 277 1.32 16.24 -4.02
N ARG A 278 0.13 16.83 -3.97
CA ARG A 278 -0.07 18.24 -4.34
C ARG A 278 0.61 19.20 -3.34
N PRO A 279 0.42 19.12 -2.01
CA PRO A 279 1.17 19.96 -1.07
C PRO A 279 2.69 19.74 -1.12
N ARG A 280 3.16 18.48 -1.12
CA ARG A 280 4.60 18.17 -1.19
C ARG A 280 5.23 18.73 -2.47
N VAL A 281 4.63 18.47 -3.62
CA VAL A 281 5.23 18.82 -4.91
C VAL A 281 5.00 20.29 -5.26
N ASN A 282 3.80 20.83 -5.05
CA ASN A 282 3.47 22.19 -5.52
C ASN A 282 3.78 23.30 -4.52
N VAL A 283 3.91 23.01 -3.22
CA VAL A 283 4.19 24.02 -2.19
C VAL A 283 5.61 23.88 -1.66
N VAL A 284 6.04 22.65 -1.37
CA VAL A 284 7.33 22.39 -0.71
C VAL A 284 8.47 22.25 -1.72
N GLU A 285 8.31 21.41 -2.74
CA GLU A 285 9.39 21.07 -3.68
C GLU A 285 9.50 22.07 -4.84
N ARG A 286 8.54 22.10 -5.76
CA ARG A 286 8.63 22.89 -7.02
C ARG A 286 8.97 24.37 -6.79
N PRO A 287 8.34 25.07 -5.83
CA PRO A 287 8.65 26.49 -5.61
C PRO A 287 10.05 26.75 -5.08
N THR A 288 10.71 25.77 -4.45
CA THR A 288 12.04 25.94 -3.84
C THR A 288 13.19 25.37 -4.68
N LEU A 289 12.90 24.75 -5.83
CA LEU A 289 13.89 24.16 -6.75
C LEU A 289 14.89 25.17 -7.33
N ALA A 290 14.48 26.42 -7.53
CA ALA A 290 15.33 27.49 -8.08
C ALA A 290 16.20 28.19 -7.03
N GLY A 291 16.14 27.74 -5.77
CA GLY A 291 16.79 28.35 -4.62
C GLY A 291 15.82 28.50 -3.45
N GLY A 292 16.23 28.02 -2.26
CA GLY A 292 15.39 27.95 -1.06
C GLY A 292 15.44 26.56 -0.41
N ARG A 293 14.67 26.36 0.66
CA ARG A 293 14.51 25.06 1.33
C ARG A 293 13.04 24.81 1.60
N GLY A 294 12.45 23.84 0.92
CA GLY A 294 11.13 23.33 1.26
C GLY A 294 11.15 22.64 2.62
N ILE A 295 10.19 22.97 3.47
CA ILE A 295 10.00 22.34 4.78
C ILE A 295 8.53 21.93 4.88
N GLN A 296 8.29 20.67 5.24
CA GLN A 296 6.96 20.16 5.53
C GLN A 296 6.88 19.85 7.02
N LEU A 297 6.08 20.62 7.76
CA LEU A 297 5.74 20.36 9.15
C LEU A 297 4.34 19.73 9.19
N THR A 298 4.23 18.56 9.83
CA THR A 298 2.98 17.81 9.91
C THR A 298 2.57 17.63 11.36
N GLY A 299 1.37 18.08 11.70
CA GLY A 299 0.83 18.11 13.06
C GLY A 299 -0.41 19.01 13.16
N HIS A 300 -1.03 19.04 14.33
CA HIS A 300 -2.22 19.85 14.61
C HIS A 300 -1.90 21.35 14.61
N HIS A 301 -2.79 22.15 14.02
CA HIS A 301 -2.55 23.58 13.78
C HIS A 301 -2.48 24.39 15.08
N GLU A 302 -3.30 24.03 16.06
CA GLU A 302 -3.34 24.60 17.41
C GLU A 302 -2.04 24.37 18.20
N ILE A 303 -1.15 23.50 17.72
CA ILE A 303 0.20 23.29 18.28
C ILE A 303 1.26 23.92 17.38
N LEU A 304 1.24 23.62 16.09
CA LEU A 304 2.29 24.06 15.15
C LEU A 304 2.31 25.58 14.96
N VAL A 305 1.15 26.24 14.88
CA VAL A 305 1.08 27.68 14.60
C VAL A 305 1.56 28.51 15.79
N PRO A 306 1.11 28.26 17.05
CA PRO A 306 1.63 28.98 18.21
C PRO A 306 3.14 28.81 18.41
N LEU A 307 3.69 27.60 18.21
CA LEU A 307 5.14 27.34 18.34
C LEU A 307 5.97 28.20 17.39
N ILE A 308 5.55 28.28 16.12
CA ILE A 308 6.23 29.11 15.12
C ILE A 308 6.08 30.59 15.47
N ALA A 309 4.85 31.03 15.78
CA ALA A 309 4.56 32.42 16.06
C ALA A 309 5.37 32.96 17.25
N TRP A 310 5.39 32.24 18.38
CA TRP A 310 6.09 32.69 19.58
C TRP A 310 7.60 32.64 19.43
N ALA A 311 8.15 31.61 18.77
CA ALA A 311 9.59 31.54 18.50
C ALA A 311 10.08 32.73 17.64
N VAL A 312 9.28 33.16 16.67
CA VAL A 312 9.57 34.35 15.85
C VAL A 312 9.50 35.62 16.69
N LEU A 313 8.41 35.84 17.43
CA LEU A 313 8.22 37.04 18.27
C LEU A 313 9.35 37.19 19.30
N SER A 314 9.69 36.12 20.02
CA SER A 314 10.77 36.15 21.02
C SER A 314 12.16 36.38 20.44
N GLN A 315 12.42 36.01 19.18
CA GLN A 315 13.69 36.35 18.52
C GLN A 315 13.72 37.80 18.05
N LEU A 316 12.58 38.35 17.62
CA LEU A 316 12.48 39.73 17.21
C LEU A 316 12.60 40.70 18.39
N GLU A 317 12.10 40.35 19.58
CA GLU A 317 12.24 41.14 20.81
C GLU A 317 13.69 41.21 21.34
N LYS A 318 14.58 40.31 20.89
CA LYS A 318 16.00 40.28 21.28
C LYS A 318 16.90 41.06 20.32
N ARG A 319 16.36 41.65 19.26
CA ARG A 319 17.06 42.56 18.33
C ARG A 319 16.86 44.00 18.74
#